data_AF-A0A2T7X416-F1
#
_entry.id   AF-A0A2T7X416-F1
#
_cell.length_a   1.000
_cell.length_b   1.000
_cell.length_c   1.000
_cell.angle_alpha   90.00
_cell.angle_beta   90.00
_cell.angle_gamma   90.00
#
_symmetry.space_group_name_H-M   'P 1'
#
loop_
_entity.id
_entity.type
_entity.pdbx_description
1 polymer ?
#
loop_
_entity_poly.entity_id
_entity_poly.type
_entity_poly.pdbx_seq_one_letter_code
_entity_poly.pdbx_strand_id
1 'polypeptide(L)'
;MNTESPSETADRPGLVARVTGPLIAWALRRRLVRAALLYTERRGPMLADSVTYRALFSVFAGVLLGFSIAALWLAGNPEAWRAIIDSVQSVVPGLIGDDGVIDPKDLQKPASLSVAGIVSLVALIGAALGAIGSLRTAVRVIAGTVQDDILWVWVILRNLALALGIGLSFVAAAAVTFVGQLGVAWISDLLGLPADSALVSWSAPVLSLVVVFALDTLLLVGVFRLLSGVRPAARSLWSGALLGAFGLVVLQQLSSLFVGGATSNPLLATFASLLALLIWLNLSTQVMLLACAFIVTAEEERTDRVHQRFGATTFPQRRLQRAEVDVQIATAELRAAQKAASGDGTAS
;
A
#
# COMPACT_ATOMS: atom_id res chain seq x y z
N MET A 1 31.54 3.66 -62.64
CA MET A 1 31.89 4.83 -61.80
C MET A 1 30.61 5.64 -61.64
N ASN A 2 29.75 5.23 -60.69
CA ASN A 2 28.45 5.86 -60.43
C ASN A 2 28.59 6.59 -59.10
N THR A 3 28.61 7.92 -59.16
CA THR A 3 28.57 8.80 -58.00
C THR A 3 27.11 9.05 -57.65
N GLU A 4 26.53 8.23 -56.77
CA GLU A 4 25.32 8.62 -56.04
C GLU A 4 25.76 9.48 -54.85
N SER A 5 25.58 10.79 -54.99
CA SER A 5 25.65 11.74 -53.88
C SER A 5 24.41 11.56 -52.99
N PRO A 6 24.55 11.25 -51.69
CA PRO A 6 23.41 11.23 -50.79
C PRO A 6 22.98 12.67 -50.55
N SER A 7 21.82 13.05 -51.08
CA SER A 7 21.10 14.25 -50.67
C SER A 7 20.62 14.04 -49.23
N GLU A 8 21.46 14.40 -48.27
CA GLU A 8 21.10 14.48 -46.86
C GLU A 8 20.23 15.74 -46.66
N THR A 9 18.95 15.65 -47.05
CA THR A 9 17.95 16.60 -46.60
C THR A 9 17.75 16.40 -45.11
N ALA A 10 18.49 17.17 -44.31
CA ALA A 10 18.26 17.33 -42.88
C ALA A 10 16.81 17.80 -42.68
N ASP A 11 15.93 16.85 -42.36
CA ASP A 11 14.52 17.09 -42.11
C ASP A 11 14.39 18.08 -40.94
N ARG A 12 14.03 19.33 -41.27
CA ARG A 12 13.89 20.37 -40.25
C ARG A 12 12.68 20.02 -39.39
N PRO A 13 12.82 19.92 -38.06
CA PRO A 13 11.70 19.54 -37.21
C PRO A 13 10.52 20.50 -37.42
N GLY A 14 9.35 19.93 -37.75
CA GLY A 14 8.13 20.70 -38.01
C GLY A 14 7.78 21.65 -36.87
N LEU A 15 6.97 22.68 -37.16
CA LEU A 15 6.57 23.73 -36.19
C LEU A 15 6.09 23.16 -34.84
N VAL A 16 5.36 22.05 -34.86
CA VAL A 16 4.90 21.34 -33.67
C VAL A 16 6.06 20.82 -32.82
N ALA A 17 7.10 20.25 -33.43
CA ALA A 17 8.28 19.73 -32.72
C ALA A 17 9.14 20.85 -32.10
N ARG A 18 9.16 22.04 -32.73
CA ARG A 18 9.86 23.22 -32.18
C ARG A 18 9.17 23.82 -30.95
N VAL A 19 7.84 23.76 -30.89
CA VAL A 19 7.07 24.25 -29.73
C VAL A 19 6.97 23.20 -28.62
N THR A 20 6.79 21.93 -28.99
CA THR A 20 6.66 20.83 -28.03
C THR A 20 7.99 20.38 -27.43
N GLY A 21 9.11 20.49 -28.15
CA GLY A 21 10.44 20.09 -27.67
C GLY A 21 10.86 20.76 -26.35
N PRO A 22 10.79 22.09 -26.22
CA PRO A 22 11.10 22.80 -24.98
C PRO A 22 10.17 22.42 -23.82
N LEU A 23 8.88 22.20 -24.10
CA LEU A 23 7.89 21.78 -23.10
C LEU A 23 8.17 20.35 -22.60
N ILE A 24 8.50 19.44 -23.50
CA ILE A 24 8.88 18.06 -23.17
C ILE A 24 10.16 18.06 -22.32
N ALA A 25 11.18 18.82 -22.73
CA ALA A 25 12.41 18.94 -21.97
C ALA A 25 12.18 19.55 -20.57
N TRP A 26 11.31 20.56 -20.46
CA TRP A 26 10.91 21.14 -19.17
C TRP A 26 10.17 20.12 -18.29
N ALA A 27 9.24 19.36 -18.88
CA ALA A 27 8.52 18.32 -18.16
C ALA A 27 9.46 17.21 -17.67
N LEU A 28 10.38 16.75 -18.53
CA LEU A 28 11.38 15.72 -18.19
C LEU A 28 12.39 16.17 -17.13
N ARG A 29 12.57 17.47 -16.90
CA ARG A 29 13.36 17.99 -15.76
C ARG A 29 12.66 17.79 -14.42
N ARG A 30 11.33 17.64 -14.39
CA ARG A 30 10.59 17.43 -13.14
C ARG A 30 10.66 15.96 -12.73
N ARG A 31 11.19 15.70 -11.52
CA ARG A 31 11.25 14.36 -10.93
C ARG A 31 9.88 13.65 -10.92
N LEU A 32 8.80 14.38 -10.60
CA LEU A 32 7.43 13.86 -10.62
C LEU A 32 7.05 13.28 -11.99
N VAL A 33 7.38 13.99 -13.08
CA VAL A 33 7.08 13.53 -14.43
C VAL A 33 7.92 12.31 -14.77
N ARG A 34 9.22 12.31 -14.44
CA ARG A 34 10.09 11.14 -14.67
C ARG A 34 9.64 9.90 -13.91
N ALA A 35 9.13 10.07 -12.68
CA ALA A 35 8.57 9.02 -11.85
C ALA A 35 7.24 8.49 -12.41
N ALA A 36 6.35 9.38 -12.85
CA ALA A 36 5.10 9.00 -13.51
C ALA A 36 5.36 8.24 -14.82
N LEU A 37 6.33 8.70 -15.61
CA LEU A 37 6.76 8.00 -16.82
C LEU A 37 7.36 6.64 -16.49
N LEU A 38 8.21 6.53 -15.46
CA LEU A 38 8.75 5.23 -15.03
C LEU A 38 7.63 4.27 -14.62
N TYR A 39 6.64 4.76 -13.87
CA TYR A 39 5.46 3.99 -13.48
C TYR A 39 4.70 3.48 -14.72
N THR A 40 4.44 4.33 -15.72
CA THR A 40 3.77 3.91 -16.96
C THR A 40 4.65 2.96 -17.80
N GLU A 41 5.95 3.23 -17.93
CA GLU A 41 6.94 2.42 -18.66
C GLU A 41 7.01 0.99 -18.09
N ARG A 42 6.91 0.84 -16.76
CA ARG A 42 6.90 -0.46 -16.06
C ARG A 42 5.51 -1.09 -15.95
N ARG A 43 4.52 -0.63 -16.72
CA ARG A 43 3.12 -1.12 -16.70
C ARG A 43 2.46 -1.01 -15.32
N GLY A 44 2.80 0.05 -14.59
CA GLY A 44 2.32 0.34 -13.24
C GLY A 44 0.80 0.22 -13.03
N PRO A 45 -0.06 0.72 -13.95
CA PRO A 45 -1.51 0.55 -13.82
C PRO A 45 -1.93 -0.93 -13.80
N MET A 46 -1.39 -1.75 -14.71
CA MET A 46 -1.69 -3.19 -14.74
C MET A 46 -1.19 -3.90 -13.48
N LEU A 47 -0.03 -3.49 -12.95
CA LEU A 47 0.47 -4.00 -11.67
C LEU A 47 -0.46 -3.61 -10.52
N ALA A 48 -0.96 -2.38 -10.49
CA ALA A 48 -1.91 -1.92 -9.49
C ALA A 48 -3.21 -2.72 -9.52
N ASP A 49 -3.75 -3.02 -10.72
CA ASP A 49 -4.94 -3.84 -10.87
C ASP A 49 -4.73 -5.26 -10.29
N SER A 50 -3.58 -5.87 -10.55
CA SER A 50 -3.25 -7.21 -10.03
C SER A 50 -3.13 -7.25 -8.50
N VAL A 51 -2.56 -6.20 -7.92
CA VAL A 51 -2.42 -6.04 -6.46
C VAL A 51 -3.78 -5.79 -5.85
N THR A 52 -4.62 -4.97 -6.47
CA THR A 52 -5.97 -4.64 -6.00
C THR A 52 -6.85 -5.86 -5.88
N TYR A 53 -6.86 -6.73 -6.90
CA TYR A 53 -7.65 -7.97 -6.86
C TYR A 53 -7.20 -8.90 -5.71
N ARG A 54 -5.89 -9.04 -5.50
CA ARG A 54 -5.34 -9.82 -4.38
C ARG A 54 -5.58 -9.14 -3.03
N ALA A 55 -5.54 -7.82 -2.97
CA ALA A 55 -5.86 -7.02 -1.78
C ALA A 55 -7.33 -7.19 -1.39
N LEU A 56 -8.26 -7.18 -2.34
CA LEU A 56 -9.68 -7.38 -2.07
C LEU A 56 -9.93 -8.74 -1.40
N PHE A 57 -9.39 -9.83 -1.95
CA PHE A 57 -9.49 -11.14 -1.29
C PHE A 57 -8.78 -11.19 0.05
N SER A 58 -7.62 -10.54 0.18
CA SER A 58 -6.90 -10.45 1.44
C SER A 58 -7.69 -9.72 2.51
N VAL A 59 -8.42 -8.65 2.16
CA VAL A 59 -9.33 -7.94 3.07
C VAL A 59 -10.44 -8.87 3.54
N PHE A 60 -11.14 -9.56 2.62
CA PHE A 60 -12.18 -10.53 3.01
C PHE A 60 -11.62 -11.65 3.88
N ALA A 61 -10.47 -12.22 3.50
CA ALA A 61 -9.83 -13.28 4.24
C ALA A 61 -9.38 -12.79 5.63
N GLY A 62 -8.83 -11.59 5.73
CA GLY A 62 -8.40 -10.96 6.97
C GLY A 62 -9.57 -10.64 7.90
N VAL A 63 -10.68 -10.13 7.37
CA VAL A 63 -11.92 -9.89 8.14
C VAL A 63 -12.48 -11.19 8.68
N LEU A 64 -12.60 -12.23 7.85
CA LEU A 64 -13.11 -13.53 8.27
C LEU A 64 -12.17 -14.22 9.27
N LEU A 65 -10.85 -14.10 9.06
CA LEU A 65 -9.83 -14.56 10.00
C LEU A 65 -9.94 -13.83 11.34
N GLY A 66 -10.14 -12.51 11.32
CA GLY A 66 -10.35 -11.69 12.50
C GLY A 66 -11.59 -12.12 13.29
N PHE A 67 -12.73 -12.31 12.61
CA PHE A 67 -13.95 -12.83 13.25
C PHE A 67 -13.75 -14.24 13.80
N SER A 68 -13.02 -15.11 13.10
CA SER A 68 -12.72 -16.46 13.56
C SER A 68 -11.88 -16.45 14.83
N ILE A 69 -10.84 -15.61 14.88
CA ILE A 69 -9.98 -15.44 16.06
C ILE A 69 -10.79 -14.84 17.22
N ALA A 70 -11.62 -13.83 16.96
CA ALA A 70 -12.47 -13.21 17.98
C ALA A 70 -13.47 -14.21 18.57
N ALA A 71 -14.12 -15.02 17.72
CA ALA A 71 -15.05 -16.06 18.15
C ALA A 71 -14.35 -17.13 19.01
N LEU A 72 -13.15 -17.57 18.61
CA LEU A 72 -12.35 -18.53 19.37
C LEU A 72 -11.90 -17.96 20.73
N TRP A 73 -11.44 -16.71 20.75
CA TRP A 73 -11.04 -16.02 21.99
C TRP A 73 -12.22 -15.84 22.94
N LEU A 74 -13.39 -15.46 22.41
CA LEU A 74 -14.60 -15.26 23.18
C LEU A 74 -15.16 -16.59 23.73
N ALA A 75 -15.08 -17.68 22.97
CA ALA A 75 -15.44 -19.02 23.45
C ALA A 75 -14.54 -19.49 24.62
N GLY A 76 -13.28 -19.03 24.66
CA GLY A 76 -12.35 -19.31 25.74
C GLY A 76 -12.39 -18.33 26.93
N ASN A 77 -13.19 -17.26 26.86
CA ASN A 77 -13.25 -16.20 27.87
C ASN A 77 -14.68 -16.01 28.42
N PRO A 78 -15.05 -16.74 29.48
CA PRO A 78 -16.40 -16.67 30.06
C PRO A 78 -16.77 -15.29 30.60
N GLU A 79 -15.79 -14.50 31.05
CA GLU A 79 -16.01 -13.15 31.55
C GLU A 79 -16.39 -12.18 30.42
N ALA A 80 -15.67 -12.24 29.30
CA ALA A 80 -16.00 -11.43 28.12
C ALA A 80 -17.38 -11.80 27.55
N TRP A 81 -17.74 -13.08 27.56
CA TRP A 81 -19.07 -13.54 27.14
C TRP A 81 -20.19 -13.00 28.05
N ARG A 82 -19.98 -13.03 29.37
CA ARG A 82 -20.92 -12.43 30.34
C ARG A 82 -21.07 -10.94 30.14
N ALA A 83 -19.97 -10.20 29.95
CA ALA A 83 -20.02 -8.76 29.70
C ALA A 83 -20.83 -8.39 28.45
N ILE A 84 -20.77 -9.21 27.39
CA ILE A 84 -21.60 -9.04 26.19
C ILE A 84 -23.08 -9.30 26.52
N ILE A 85 -23.39 -10.37 27.24
CA ILE A 85 -24.77 -10.68 27.65
C ILE A 85 -25.34 -9.54 28.51
N ASP A 86 -24.61 -9.08 29.51
CA ASP A 86 -25.01 -7.99 30.41
C ASP A 86 -25.26 -6.69 29.61
N SER A 87 -24.38 -6.40 28.64
CA SER A 87 -24.54 -5.24 27.75
C SER A 87 -25.81 -5.36 26.90
N VAL A 88 -26.10 -6.53 26.33
CA VAL A 88 -27.31 -6.77 25.54
C VAL A 88 -28.57 -6.66 26.41
N GLN A 89 -28.55 -7.25 27.62
CA GLN A 89 -29.66 -7.15 28.58
C GLN A 89 -29.91 -5.71 29.03
N SER A 90 -28.88 -4.86 29.11
CA SER A 90 -29.04 -3.44 29.47
C SER A 90 -29.81 -2.63 28.43
N VAL A 91 -29.78 -3.05 27.17
CA VAL A 91 -30.48 -2.39 26.05
C VAL A 91 -31.84 -3.04 25.78
N VAL A 92 -31.92 -4.37 25.85
CA VAL A 92 -33.15 -5.15 25.64
C VAL A 92 -33.34 -6.12 26.81
N PRO A 93 -34.02 -5.68 27.89
CA PRO A 93 -34.29 -6.53 29.04
C PRO A 93 -35.13 -7.75 28.64
N GLY A 94 -34.74 -8.95 29.09
CA GLY A 94 -35.49 -10.20 28.87
C GLY A 94 -35.17 -10.98 27.58
N LEU A 95 -34.19 -10.55 26.77
CA LEU A 95 -33.85 -11.24 25.52
C LEU A 95 -33.01 -12.52 25.74
N ILE A 96 -32.06 -12.48 26.67
CA ILE A 96 -31.07 -13.54 26.95
C ILE A 96 -31.03 -13.73 28.47
N GLY A 97 -31.00 -14.96 28.99
CA GLY A 97 -30.97 -15.25 30.44
C GLY A 97 -31.83 -16.45 30.82
N ASP A 98 -31.84 -16.85 32.10
CA ASP A 98 -32.58 -18.04 32.57
C ASP A 98 -34.12 -17.93 32.36
N ASP A 99 -34.66 -16.70 32.34
CA ASP A 99 -36.06 -16.37 32.01
C ASP A 99 -36.22 -15.72 30.61
N GLY A 100 -35.17 -15.72 29.79
CA GLY A 100 -35.14 -15.09 28.46
C GLY A 100 -35.62 -16.01 27.34
N VAL A 101 -35.85 -15.44 26.15
CA VAL A 101 -36.27 -16.21 24.96
C VAL A 101 -35.15 -17.12 24.42
N ILE A 102 -33.89 -16.83 24.76
CA ILE A 102 -32.69 -17.55 24.28
C ILE A 102 -31.82 -17.97 25.48
N ASP A 103 -31.56 -19.28 25.62
CA ASP A 103 -30.65 -19.84 26.63
C ASP A 103 -29.18 -19.53 26.23
N PRO A 104 -28.38 -18.89 27.11
CA PRO A 104 -26.96 -18.63 26.86
C PRO A 104 -26.12 -19.87 26.54
N LYS A 105 -26.54 -21.06 26.99
CA LYS A 105 -25.83 -22.33 26.75
C LYS A 105 -25.98 -22.83 25.32
N ASP A 106 -27.08 -22.52 24.64
CA ASP A 106 -27.30 -22.87 23.23
C ASP A 106 -26.42 -22.04 22.29
N LEU A 107 -25.94 -20.90 22.77
CA LEU A 107 -25.02 -20.00 22.05
C LEU A 107 -23.55 -20.39 22.23
N GLN A 108 -23.22 -21.15 23.28
CA GLN A 108 -21.88 -21.69 23.52
C GLN A 108 -21.68 -23.04 22.81
N LYS A 109 -21.76 -23.05 21.48
CA LYS A 109 -21.20 -24.20 20.75
C LYS A 109 -19.67 -24.13 20.86
N PRO A 110 -18.99 -25.18 21.36
CA PRO A 110 -17.54 -25.19 21.37
C PRO A 110 -17.04 -25.03 19.94
N ALA A 111 -16.32 -23.95 19.67
CA ALA A 111 -15.58 -23.78 18.43
C ALA A 111 -14.45 -24.82 18.42
N SER A 112 -14.77 -26.07 18.05
CA SER A 112 -13.77 -27.12 17.92
C SER A 112 -12.96 -26.87 16.64
N LEU A 113 -11.64 -26.99 16.75
CA LEU A 113 -10.73 -26.98 15.61
C LEU A 113 -10.93 -28.25 14.78
N SER A 114 -12.01 -28.26 13.99
CA SER A 114 -12.25 -29.31 13.00
C SER A 114 -11.17 -29.27 11.92
N VAL A 115 -10.95 -30.40 11.23
CA VAL A 115 -10.07 -30.45 10.05
C VAL A 115 -10.47 -29.40 9.02
N ALA A 116 -11.78 -29.19 8.82
CA ALA A 116 -12.30 -28.13 7.95
C ALA A 116 -11.93 -26.72 8.44
N GLY A 117 -11.96 -26.47 9.76
CA GLY A 117 -11.52 -25.22 10.37
C GLY A 117 -10.03 -24.94 10.15
N ILE A 118 -9.17 -25.95 10.31
CA ILE A 118 -7.73 -25.83 10.05
C ILE A 118 -7.46 -25.55 8.57
N VAL A 119 -8.11 -26.30 7.67
CA VAL A 119 -7.95 -26.09 6.21
C VAL A 119 -8.43 -24.69 5.81
N SER A 120 -9.57 -24.22 6.35
CA SER A 120 -10.08 -22.87 6.14
C SER A 120 -9.09 -21.82 6.64
N LEU A 121 -8.52 -22.01 7.84
CA LEU A 121 -7.54 -21.09 8.42
C LEU A 121 -6.29 -20.96 7.52
N VAL A 122 -5.75 -22.08 7.05
CA VAL A 122 -4.60 -22.10 6.14
C VAL A 122 -4.93 -21.41 4.81
N ALA A 123 -6.11 -21.67 4.25
CA ALA A 123 -6.57 -21.02 3.02
C ALA A 123 -6.74 -19.51 3.19
N LEU A 124 -7.31 -19.06 4.32
CA LEU A 124 -7.49 -17.63 4.64
C LEU A 124 -6.17 -16.93 4.85
N ILE A 125 -5.22 -17.54 5.58
CA ILE A 125 -3.87 -17.00 5.73
C ILE A 125 -3.18 -16.91 4.35
N GLY A 126 -3.27 -17.95 3.53
CA GLY A 126 -2.74 -17.94 2.17
C GLY A 126 -3.31 -16.80 1.31
N ALA A 127 -4.63 -16.60 1.35
CA ALA A 127 -5.30 -15.50 0.66
C ALA A 127 -4.86 -14.13 1.20
N ALA A 128 -4.78 -13.98 2.52
CA ALA A 128 -4.35 -12.75 3.18
C ALA A 128 -2.91 -12.36 2.79
N LEU A 129 -1.97 -13.32 2.81
CA LEU A 129 -0.58 -13.11 2.43
C LEU A 129 -0.39 -12.92 0.92
N GLY A 130 -1.37 -13.33 0.12
CA GLY A 130 -1.41 -13.14 -1.33
C GLY A 130 -1.21 -11.67 -1.73
N ALA A 131 -1.91 -10.73 -1.08
CA ALA A 131 -1.80 -9.30 -1.39
C ALA A 131 -0.37 -8.75 -1.25
N ILE A 132 0.32 -9.14 -0.16
CA ILE A 132 1.70 -8.71 0.09
C ILE A 132 2.64 -9.29 -0.96
N GLY A 133 2.42 -10.55 -1.37
CA GLY A 133 3.18 -11.17 -2.45
C GLY A 133 3.05 -10.41 -3.78
N SER A 134 1.84 -10.02 -4.18
CA SER A 134 1.65 -9.22 -5.40
C SER A 134 2.23 -7.83 -5.28
N LEU A 135 2.05 -7.18 -4.14
CA LEU A 135 2.62 -5.85 -3.91
C LEU A 135 4.14 -5.90 -4.01
N ARG A 136 4.76 -6.95 -3.43
CA ARG A 136 6.21 -7.15 -3.56
C ARG A 136 6.62 -7.26 -5.01
N THR A 137 5.96 -8.11 -5.79
CA THR A 137 6.26 -8.27 -7.21
C THR A 137 6.11 -6.94 -7.95
N ALA A 138 5.03 -6.21 -7.73
CA ALA A 138 4.81 -4.91 -8.35
C ALA A 138 5.91 -3.89 -8.00
N VAL A 139 6.28 -3.79 -6.72
CA VAL A 139 7.34 -2.88 -6.26
C VAL A 139 8.70 -3.27 -6.84
N ARG A 140 9.03 -4.57 -6.89
CA ARG A 140 10.28 -5.08 -7.49
C ARG A 140 10.37 -4.81 -8.98
N VAL A 141 9.27 -5.00 -9.72
CA VAL A 141 9.20 -4.70 -11.16
C VAL A 141 9.44 -3.21 -11.40
N ILE A 142 8.85 -2.33 -10.58
CA ILE A 142 9.09 -0.88 -10.67
C ILE A 142 10.53 -0.53 -10.29
N ALA A 143 11.08 -1.19 -9.27
CA ALA A 143 12.45 -0.97 -8.80
C ALA A 143 13.53 -1.56 -9.72
N GLY A 144 13.16 -2.39 -10.71
CA GLY A 144 14.12 -3.05 -11.60
C GLY A 144 14.97 -4.11 -10.90
N THR A 145 14.49 -4.69 -9.79
CA THR A 145 15.20 -5.74 -9.07
C THR A 145 14.68 -7.12 -9.46
N VAL A 146 15.60 -8.04 -9.74
CA VAL A 146 15.30 -9.44 -10.06
C VAL A 146 14.78 -10.17 -8.80
N GLN A 147 13.91 -11.17 -8.99
CA GLN A 147 13.53 -12.07 -7.92
C GLN A 147 14.74 -12.87 -7.44
N ASP A 148 15.20 -12.62 -6.21
CA ASP A 148 16.06 -13.59 -5.52
C ASP A 148 15.27 -14.87 -5.25
N ASP A 149 15.84 -16.02 -5.62
CA ASP A 149 15.36 -17.37 -5.29
C ASP A 149 15.55 -17.66 -3.79
N ILE A 150 14.73 -17.02 -2.96
CA ILE A 150 14.62 -17.37 -1.54
C ILE A 150 13.60 -18.51 -1.44
N LEU A 151 13.90 -19.54 -0.63
CA LEU A 151 12.95 -20.62 -0.35
C LEU A 151 11.57 -20.04 -0.03
N TRP A 152 10.53 -20.61 -0.65
CA TRP A 152 9.15 -20.15 -0.57
C TRP A 152 8.64 -19.92 0.87
N VAL A 153 9.11 -20.74 1.83
CA VAL A 153 8.77 -20.63 3.26
C VAL A 153 9.23 -19.30 3.86
N TRP A 154 10.44 -18.82 3.55
CA TRP A 154 10.95 -17.54 4.06
C TRP A 154 10.16 -16.35 3.52
N VAL A 155 9.69 -16.45 2.28
CA VAL A 155 8.84 -15.44 1.64
C VAL A 155 7.51 -15.31 2.39
N ILE A 156 6.91 -16.44 2.76
CA ILE A 156 5.69 -16.49 3.57
C ILE A 156 5.92 -15.91 4.96
N LEU A 157 6.98 -16.34 5.66
CA LEU A 157 7.26 -15.88 7.01
C LEU A 157 7.50 -14.37 7.07
N ARG A 158 8.21 -13.82 6.07
CA ARG A 158 8.41 -12.38 5.93
C ARG A 158 7.12 -11.63 5.60
N ASN A 159 6.25 -12.20 4.76
CA ASN A 159 4.91 -11.64 4.52
C ASN A 159 4.11 -11.59 5.81
N LEU A 160 4.14 -12.66 6.60
CA LEU A 160 3.42 -12.76 7.86
C LEU A 160 3.93 -11.74 8.88
N ALA A 161 5.25 -11.63 9.05
CA ALA A 161 5.84 -10.63 9.92
C ALA A 161 5.45 -9.19 9.51
N LEU A 162 5.41 -8.92 8.20
CA LEU A 162 4.98 -7.63 7.68
C LEU A 162 3.49 -7.37 7.92
N ALA A 163 2.64 -8.37 7.70
CA ALA A 163 1.21 -8.30 7.99
C ALA A 163 0.96 -7.99 9.48
N LEU A 164 1.65 -8.71 10.37
CA LEU A 164 1.57 -8.50 11.82
C LEU A 164 2.08 -7.12 12.21
N GLY A 165 3.18 -6.65 11.62
CA GLY A 165 3.71 -5.30 11.85
C GLY A 165 2.72 -4.21 11.45
N ILE A 166 2.05 -4.35 10.30
CA ILE A 166 0.99 -3.43 9.86
C ILE A 166 -0.19 -3.48 10.83
N GLY A 167 -0.65 -4.68 11.20
CA GLY A 167 -1.74 -4.84 12.16
C GLY A 167 -1.44 -4.19 13.52
N LEU A 168 -0.25 -4.42 14.06
CA LEU A 168 0.19 -3.81 15.32
C LEU A 168 0.31 -2.29 15.20
N SER A 169 0.72 -1.77 14.04
CA SER A 169 0.77 -0.33 13.79
C SER A 169 -0.62 0.31 13.84
N PHE A 170 -1.65 -0.37 13.31
CA PHE A 170 -3.04 0.09 13.44
C PHE A 170 -3.53 0.07 14.89
N VAL A 171 -3.18 -0.96 15.67
CA VAL A 171 -3.52 -1.00 17.11
C VAL A 171 -2.83 0.15 17.86
N ALA A 172 -1.55 0.38 17.60
CA ALA A 172 -0.81 1.49 18.18
C ALA A 172 -1.41 2.84 17.79
N ALA A 173 -1.83 3.00 16.53
CA ALA A 173 -2.52 4.19 16.05
C ALA A 173 -3.85 4.46 16.78
N ALA A 174 -4.65 3.42 16.98
CA ALA A 174 -5.89 3.50 17.73
C ALA A 174 -5.61 3.90 19.19
N ALA A 175 -4.60 3.31 19.83
CA ALA A 175 -4.19 3.66 21.19
C ALA A 175 -3.72 5.13 21.29
N VAL A 176 -2.89 5.60 20.34
CA VAL A 176 -2.45 7.00 20.29
C VAL A 176 -3.63 7.95 20.08
N THR A 177 -4.58 7.59 19.23
CA THR A 177 -5.79 8.40 18.99
C THR A 177 -6.64 8.48 20.24
N PHE A 178 -6.85 7.35 20.92
CA PHE A 178 -7.61 7.27 22.17
C PHE A 178 -6.95 8.09 23.29
N VAL A 179 -5.65 7.91 23.51
CA VAL A 179 -4.88 8.68 24.51
C VAL A 179 -4.85 10.16 24.14
N GLY A 180 -4.75 10.49 22.84
CA GLY A 180 -4.82 11.86 22.35
C GLY A 180 -6.15 12.53 22.66
N GLN A 181 -7.27 11.83 22.49
CA GLN A 181 -8.60 12.33 22.84
C GLN A 181 -8.73 12.59 24.34
N LEU A 182 -8.24 11.66 25.18
CA LEU A 182 -8.22 11.83 26.64
C LEU A 182 -7.34 13.01 27.07
N GLY A 183 -6.17 13.17 26.45
CA GLY A 183 -5.25 14.27 26.72
C GLY A 183 -5.83 15.64 26.32
N VAL A 184 -6.51 15.72 25.18
CA VAL A 184 -7.22 16.94 24.75
C VAL A 184 -8.33 17.29 25.76
N ALA A 185 -9.11 16.31 26.20
CA ALA A 185 -10.16 16.51 27.20
C ALA A 185 -9.60 16.99 28.55
N TRP A 186 -8.50 16.40 29.01
CA TRP A 186 -7.85 16.75 30.28
C TRP A 186 -7.24 18.16 30.26
N ILE A 187 -6.58 18.53 29.16
CA ILE A 187 -6.00 19.87 28.98
C ILE A 187 -7.09 20.94 28.84
N SER A 188 -8.20 20.64 28.14
CA SER A 188 -9.32 21.58 28.04
C SER A 188 -9.99 21.84 29.39
N ASP A 189 -10.12 20.81 30.22
CA ASP A 189 -10.70 20.90 31.57
C ASP A 189 -9.77 21.69 32.51
N LEU A 190 -8.45 21.43 32.45
CA LEU A 190 -7.46 22.15 33.25
C LEU A 190 -7.34 23.65 32.89
N LEU A 191 -7.58 24.01 31.63
CA LEU A 191 -7.55 25.40 31.15
C LEU A 191 -8.91 26.10 31.25
N GLY A 192 -9.95 25.42 31.73
CA GLY A 192 -11.32 25.97 31.82
C GLY A 192 -11.90 26.40 30.47
N LEU A 193 -11.40 25.81 29.38
CA LEU A 193 -11.86 26.15 28.03
C LEU A 193 -13.20 25.45 27.77
N PRO A 194 -14.23 26.16 27.26
CA PRO A 194 -15.45 25.51 26.80
C PRO A 194 -15.12 24.41 25.78
N ALA A 195 -15.79 23.27 25.86
CA ALA A 195 -15.60 22.14 24.95
C ALA A 195 -15.79 22.53 23.45
N ASP A 196 -16.52 23.61 23.23
CA ASP A 196 -16.92 24.23 21.99
C ASP A 196 -15.95 25.34 21.49
N SER A 197 -14.81 25.54 22.16
CA SER A 197 -13.78 26.47 21.66
C SER A 197 -13.22 26.00 20.31
N ALA A 198 -12.99 26.95 19.41
CA ALA A 198 -12.40 26.69 18.08
C ALA A 198 -11.03 26.01 18.16
N LEU A 199 -10.29 26.16 19.27
CA LEU A 199 -8.98 25.53 19.44
C LEU A 199 -9.10 24.03 19.79
N VAL A 200 -10.10 23.66 20.61
CA VAL A 200 -10.34 22.26 21.01
C VAL A 200 -10.96 21.48 19.84
N SER A 201 -11.96 22.05 19.18
CA SER A 201 -12.66 21.41 18.04
C SER A 201 -11.76 21.13 16.82
N TRP A 202 -10.73 21.94 16.57
CA TRP A 202 -9.79 21.71 15.46
C TRP A 202 -8.59 20.84 15.83
N SER A 203 -8.25 20.74 17.13
CA SER A 203 -7.08 19.97 17.57
C SER A 203 -7.21 18.47 17.34
N ALA A 204 -8.37 17.88 17.62
CA ALA A 204 -8.58 16.44 17.45
C ALA A 204 -8.56 15.98 15.97
N PRO A 205 -9.23 16.66 15.02
CA PRO A 205 -9.12 16.34 13.59
C PRO A 205 -7.70 16.52 13.04
N VAL A 206 -6.99 17.59 13.44
CA VAL A 206 -5.61 17.82 13.00
C VAL A 206 -4.67 16.76 13.54
N LEU A 207 -4.81 16.38 14.81
CA LEU A 207 -4.01 15.31 15.40
C LEU A 207 -4.26 13.98 14.68
N SER A 208 -5.52 13.63 14.43
CA SER A 208 -5.90 12.44 13.67
C SER A 208 -5.27 12.46 12.28
N LEU A 209 -5.36 13.59 11.56
CA LEU A 209 -4.76 13.76 10.23
C LEU A 209 -3.23 13.57 10.25
N VAL A 210 -2.54 14.11 11.26
CA VAL A 210 -1.09 13.96 11.43
C VAL A 210 -0.72 12.51 11.73
N VAL A 211 -1.49 11.82 12.58
CA VAL A 211 -1.28 10.40 12.90
C VAL A 211 -1.46 9.55 11.66
N VAL A 212 -2.55 9.75 10.91
CA VAL A 212 -2.81 9.05 9.64
C VAL A 212 -1.69 9.30 8.63
N PHE A 213 -1.29 10.56 8.44
CA PHE A 213 -0.21 10.91 7.53
C PHE A 213 1.13 10.25 7.93
N ALA A 214 1.43 10.20 9.23
CA ALA A 214 2.62 9.54 9.74
C ALA A 214 2.58 8.03 9.49
N LEU A 215 1.43 7.39 9.72
CA LEU A 215 1.23 5.96 9.45
C LEU A 215 1.35 5.64 7.98
N ASP A 216 0.74 6.42 7.10
CA ASP A 216 0.86 6.24 5.64
C ASP A 216 2.30 6.41 5.18
N THR A 217 3.02 7.38 5.75
CA THR A 217 4.45 7.58 5.48
C THR A 217 5.26 6.36 5.92
N LEU A 218 5.06 5.88 7.15
CA LEU A 218 5.75 4.70 7.69
C LEU A 218 5.40 3.43 6.93
N LEU A 219 4.14 3.28 6.51
CA LEU A 219 3.67 2.19 5.67
C LEU A 219 4.40 2.20 4.33
N LEU A 220 4.49 3.35 3.64
CA LEU A 220 5.22 3.47 2.39
C LEU A 220 6.72 3.23 2.54
N VAL A 221 7.32 3.75 3.62
CA VAL A 221 8.72 3.46 3.98
C VAL A 221 8.92 1.95 4.17
N GLY A 222 8.03 1.30 4.93
CA GLY A 222 8.05 -0.13 5.20
C GLY A 222 7.87 -0.96 3.95
N VAL A 223 6.84 -0.67 3.14
CA VAL A 223 6.58 -1.29 1.84
C VAL A 223 7.82 -1.19 0.96
N PHE A 224 8.35 0.01 0.73
CA PHE A 224 9.50 0.16 -0.14
C PHE A 224 10.74 -0.57 0.41
N ARG A 225 11.10 -0.33 1.67
CA ARG A 225 12.33 -0.88 2.28
C ARG A 225 12.29 -2.40 2.40
N LEU A 226 11.12 -2.99 2.66
CA LEU A 226 10.98 -4.43 2.87
C LEU A 226 10.70 -5.20 1.59
N LEU A 227 10.06 -4.58 0.58
CA LEU A 227 9.63 -5.29 -0.63
C LEU A 227 10.51 -5.00 -1.85
N SER A 228 11.05 -3.79 -1.99
CA SER A 228 11.76 -3.38 -3.22
C SER A 228 13.06 -4.13 -3.48
N GLY A 229 13.69 -4.72 -2.46
CA GLY A 229 15.02 -5.34 -2.60
C GLY A 229 16.16 -4.33 -2.75
N VAL A 230 15.87 -3.03 -2.84
CA VAL A 230 16.87 -1.95 -2.93
C VAL A 230 17.08 -1.32 -1.56
N ARG A 231 18.30 -0.85 -1.27
CA ARG A 231 18.62 -0.04 -0.09
C ARG A 231 18.76 1.43 -0.49
N PRO A 232 17.66 2.19 -0.60
CA PRO A 232 17.72 3.60 -0.98
C PRO A 232 18.36 4.44 0.13
N ALA A 233 18.92 5.60 -0.23
CA ALA A 233 19.30 6.59 0.77
C ALA A 233 18.07 7.12 1.51
N ALA A 234 18.23 7.43 2.80
CA ALA A 234 17.13 7.92 3.65
C ALA A 234 16.39 9.11 3.02
N ARG A 235 17.13 10.06 2.44
CA ARG A 235 16.52 11.25 1.82
C ARG A 235 15.61 10.90 0.63
N SER A 236 16.01 9.96 -0.23
CA SER A 236 15.21 9.51 -1.38
C SER A 236 13.94 8.82 -0.88
N LEU A 237 14.10 7.92 0.10
CA LEU A 237 13.03 7.14 0.72
C LEU A 237 11.96 8.03 1.38
N TRP A 238 12.38 8.93 2.27
CA TRP A 238 11.45 9.83 2.97
C TRP A 238 10.77 10.81 2.01
N SER A 239 11.49 11.35 1.03
CA SER A 239 10.89 12.31 0.08
C SER A 239 9.76 11.70 -0.75
N GLY A 240 9.92 10.44 -1.19
CA GLY A 240 8.88 9.74 -1.93
C GLY A 240 7.77 9.19 -1.04
N ALA A 241 8.11 8.72 0.16
CA ALA A 241 7.11 8.26 1.13
C ALA A 241 6.18 9.39 1.59
N LEU A 242 6.72 10.58 1.88
CA LEU A 242 5.91 11.75 2.25
C LEU A 242 4.98 12.20 1.12
N LEU A 243 5.48 12.18 -0.12
CA LEU A 243 4.67 12.50 -1.30
C LEU A 243 3.55 11.48 -1.51
N GLY A 244 3.86 10.19 -1.36
CA GLY A 244 2.86 9.14 -1.45
C GLY A 244 1.83 9.21 -0.33
N ALA A 245 2.27 9.45 0.91
CA ALA A 245 1.40 9.62 2.07
C ALA A 245 0.46 10.82 1.88
N PHE A 246 0.97 11.91 1.32
CA PHE A 246 0.12 13.05 0.94
C PHE A 246 -0.96 12.63 -0.07
N GLY A 247 -0.58 11.87 -1.10
CA GLY A 247 -1.54 11.34 -2.07
C GLY A 247 -2.59 10.41 -1.43
N LEU A 248 -2.18 9.54 -0.50
CA LEU A 248 -3.08 8.64 0.23
C LEU A 248 -4.03 9.42 1.14
N VAL A 249 -3.54 10.42 1.87
CA VAL A 249 -4.38 11.28 2.70
C VAL A 249 -5.39 12.06 1.86
N VAL A 250 -4.96 12.66 0.74
CA VAL A 250 -5.88 13.34 -0.18
C VAL A 250 -6.96 12.38 -0.67
N LEU A 251 -6.57 11.15 -1.04
CA LEU A 251 -7.50 10.13 -1.44
C LEU A 251 -8.49 9.82 -0.29
N GLN A 252 -8.03 9.68 0.95
CA GLN A 252 -8.87 9.37 2.13
C GLN A 252 -9.93 10.45 2.36
N GLN A 253 -9.54 11.72 2.26
CA GLN A 253 -10.47 12.83 2.34
C GLN A 253 -11.53 12.76 1.22
N LEU A 254 -11.12 12.48 -0.02
CA LEU A 254 -12.05 12.33 -1.15
C LEU A 254 -13.02 11.15 -0.97
N SER A 255 -12.57 10.04 -0.39
CA SER A 255 -13.44 8.89 -0.13
C SER A 255 -14.50 9.18 0.93
N SER A 256 -14.18 10.00 1.94
CA SER A 256 -15.17 10.40 2.96
C SER A 256 -16.35 11.15 2.33
N LEU A 257 -16.09 11.94 1.27
CA LEU A 257 -17.12 12.67 0.53
C LEU A 257 -17.97 11.73 -0.34
N PHE A 258 -17.38 10.66 -0.88
CA PHE A 258 -18.06 9.73 -1.77
C PHE A 258 -19.09 8.86 -1.04
N VAL A 259 -18.78 8.45 0.20
CA VAL A 259 -19.67 7.61 1.02
C VAL A 259 -20.97 8.34 1.41
N GLY A 260 -20.94 9.67 1.52
CA GLY A 260 -22.12 10.48 1.87
C GLY A 260 -23.20 10.57 0.77
N GLY A 261 -22.86 10.29 -0.49
CA GLY A 261 -23.78 10.50 -1.64
C GLY A 261 -24.48 9.24 -2.18
N ALA A 262 -24.08 8.05 -1.75
CA ALA A 262 -24.42 6.79 -2.43
C ALA A 262 -25.69 6.05 -1.92
N THR A 263 -26.53 6.69 -1.10
CA THR A 263 -27.53 5.99 -0.27
C THR A 263 -28.98 6.01 -0.77
N SER A 264 -29.24 6.39 -2.02
CA SER A 264 -30.62 6.50 -2.54
C SER A 264 -31.29 5.15 -2.91
N ASN A 265 -30.56 4.03 -2.95
CA ASN A 265 -31.17 2.71 -3.20
C ASN A 265 -30.46 1.57 -2.41
N PRO A 266 -31.14 0.91 -1.45
CA PRO A 266 -30.58 -0.18 -0.64
C PRO A 266 -30.08 -1.39 -1.45
N LEU A 267 -30.68 -1.70 -2.60
CA LEU A 267 -30.25 -2.79 -3.46
C LEU A 267 -28.91 -2.49 -4.16
N LEU A 268 -28.65 -1.22 -4.46
CA LEU A 268 -27.39 -0.78 -5.03
C LEU A 268 -26.33 -0.50 -3.97
N ALA A 269 -26.71 -0.28 -2.71
CA ALA A 269 -25.80 0.12 -1.64
C ALA A 269 -24.70 -0.93 -1.36
N THR A 270 -25.04 -2.23 -1.36
CA THR A 270 -24.06 -3.31 -1.15
C THR A 270 -23.11 -3.48 -2.33
N PHE A 271 -23.61 -3.32 -3.56
CA PHE A 271 -22.76 -3.36 -4.75
C PHE A 271 -21.87 -2.11 -4.86
N ALA A 272 -22.43 -0.94 -4.53
CA ALA A 272 -21.72 0.33 -4.51
C ALA A 272 -20.61 0.35 -3.45
N SER A 273 -20.81 -0.25 -2.28
CA SER A 273 -19.76 -0.35 -1.26
C SER A 273 -18.60 -1.24 -1.70
N LEU A 274 -18.89 -2.36 -2.39
CA LEU A 274 -17.87 -3.22 -2.99
C LEU A 274 -17.09 -2.51 -4.10
N LEU A 275 -17.78 -1.78 -4.99
CA LEU A 275 -17.13 -0.97 -6.02
C LEU A 275 -16.31 0.17 -5.41
N ALA A 276 -16.82 0.86 -4.40
CA ALA A 276 -16.11 1.91 -3.70
C ALA A 276 -14.83 1.36 -3.06
N LEU A 277 -14.90 0.21 -2.39
CA LEU A 277 -13.73 -0.48 -1.84
C LEU A 277 -12.73 -0.87 -2.94
N LEU A 278 -13.21 -1.38 -4.08
CA LEU A 278 -12.34 -1.75 -5.20
C LEU A 278 -11.62 -0.53 -5.79
N ILE A 279 -12.35 0.57 -6.03
CA ILE A 279 -11.80 1.84 -6.53
C ILE A 279 -10.81 2.42 -5.52
N TRP A 280 -11.17 2.41 -4.25
CA TRP A 280 -10.33 2.85 -3.13
C TRP A 280 -9.00 2.09 -3.11
N LEU A 281 -9.06 0.77 -3.12
CA LEU A 281 -7.89 -0.10 -3.13
C LEU A 281 -7.04 0.11 -4.38
N ASN A 282 -7.66 0.28 -5.55
CA ASN A 282 -6.94 0.53 -6.79
C ASN A 282 -6.19 1.86 -6.75
N LEU A 283 -6.89 2.95 -6.45
CA LEU A 283 -6.28 4.27 -6.39
C LEU A 283 -5.19 4.34 -5.31
N SER A 284 -5.41 3.74 -4.14
CA SER A 284 -4.40 3.62 -3.08
C SER A 284 -3.15 2.88 -3.58
N THR A 285 -3.34 1.76 -4.28
CA THR A 285 -2.24 1.00 -4.86
C THR A 285 -1.50 1.79 -5.94
N GLN A 286 -2.22 2.51 -6.81
CA GLN A 286 -1.61 3.37 -7.83
C GLN A 286 -0.74 4.45 -7.20
N VAL A 287 -1.26 5.14 -6.17
CA VAL A 287 -0.50 6.16 -5.41
C VAL A 287 0.75 5.55 -4.78
N MET A 288 0.62 4.38 -4.14
CA MET A 288 1.74 3.68 -3.52
C MET A 288 2.82 3.27 -4.55
N LEU A 289 2.42 2.73 -5.69
CA LEU A 289 3.35 2.34 -6.76
C LEU A 289 3.99 3.56 -7.45
N LEU A 290 3.25 4.66 -7.61
CA LEU A 290 3.79 5.94 -8.06
C LEU A 290 4.83 6.50 -7.07
N ALA A 291 4.55 6.41 -5.77
CA ALA A 291 5.50 6.78 -4.72
C ALA A 291 6.76 5.91 -4.79
N CYS A 292 6.62 4.60 -5.02
CA CYS A 292 7.75 3.70 -5.24
C CYS A 292 8.57 4.12 -6.48
N ALA A 293 7.91 4.42 -7.61
CA ALA A 293 8.59 4.90 -8.81
C ALA A 293 9.32 6.24 -8.56
N PHE A 294 8.76 7.10 -7.71
CA PHE A 294 9.40 8.35 -7.29
C PHE A 294 10.65 8.10 -6.45
N ILE A 295 10.61 7.16 -5.49
CA ILE A 295 11.77 6.79 -4.67
C ILE A 295 12.88 6.22 -5.55
N VAL A 296 12.55 5.32 -6.48
CA VAL A 296 13.50 4.75 -7.45
C VAL A 296 14.12 5.85 -8.29
N THR A 297 13.29 6.71 -8.89
CA THR A 297 13.77 7.83 -9.70
C THR A 297 14.70 8.73 -8.87
N ALA A 298 14.32 9.09 -7.64
CA ALA A 298 15.11 9.92 -6.74
C ALA A 298 16.48 9.30 -6.41
N GLU A 299 16.52 7.98 -6.25
CA GLU A 299 17.75 7.24 -5.96
C GLU A 299 18.65 7.12 -7.20
N GLU A 300 18.07 6.92 -8.39
CA GLU A 300 18.78 6.98 -9.68
C GLU A 300 19.45 8.36 -9.84
N GLU A 301 18.74 9.47 -9.55
CA GLU A 301 19.33 10.82 -9.66
C GLU A 301 20.49 11.06 -8.69
N ARG A 302 20.42 10.42 -7.52
CA ARG A 302 21.42 10.59 -6.47
C ARG A 302 22.70 9.82 -6.82
N THR A 303 22.54 8.61 -7.34
CA THR A 303 23.64 7.69 -7.64
C THR A 303 24.34 8.07 -8.93
N ASP A 304 23.59 8.48 -9.95
CA ASP A 304 24.14 8.92 -11.24
C ASP A 304 23.88 10.42 -11.49
N ARG A 305 24.58 11.25 -10.72
CA ARG A 305 24.54 12.71 -10.88
C ARG A 305 25.09 13.18 -12.24
N VAL A 306 25.89 12.36 -12.91
CA VAL A 306 26.54 12.70 -14.18
C VAL A 306 25.56 12.51 -15.35
N HIS A 307 24.82 11.39 -15.41
CA HIS A 307 23.72 11.23 -16.39
C HIS A 307 22.62 12.29 -16.22
N GLN A 308 22.36 12.75 -15.00
CA GLN A 308 21.36 13.79 -14.75
C GLN A 308 21.70 15.13 -15.42
N ARG A 309 22.99 15.48 -15.50
CA ARG A 309 23.44 16.72 -16.16
C ARG A 309 23.14 16.71 -17.67
N PHE A 310 23.03 15.53 -18.26
CA PHE A 310 22.67 15.27 -19.65
C PHE A 310 21.40 14.39 -19.78
N GLY A 311 20.43 14.60 -18.88
CA GLY A 311 19.19 13.83 -18.90
C GLY A 311 18.45 13.94 -20.25
N ALA A 312 17.69 12.90 -20.61
CA ALA A 312 16.95 12.87 -21.86
C ALA A 312 16.10 14.14 -22.07
N THR A 313 16.32 14.79 -23.22
CA THR A 313 15.57 16.00 -23.62
C THR A 313 14.38 15.67 -24.51
N THR A 314 14.34 14.45 -25.05
CA THR A 314 13.29 13.96 -25.95
C THR A 314 12.83 12.56 -25.51
N PHE A 315 11.59 12.18 -25.88
CA PHE A 315 11.07 10.85 -25.60
C PHE A 315 11.89 9.71 -26.24
N PRO A 316 12.38 9.83 -27.50
CA PRO A 316 13.27 8.82 -28.08
C PRO A 316 14.55 8.61 -27.27
N GLN A 317 15.20 9.69 -26.81
CA GLN A 317 16.39 9.58 -25.95
C GLN A 317 16.08 8.85 -24.64
N ARG A 318 14.94 9.15 -24.02
CA ARG A 318 14.51 8.48 -22.78
C ARG A 318 14.28 6.97 -23.00
N ARG A 319 13.65 6.61 -24.12
CA ARG A 319 13.43 5.20 -24.49
C ARG A 319 14.75 4.46 -24.69
N LEU A 320 15.72 5.09 -25.35
CA LEU A 320 17.07 4.53 -25.53
C LEU A 320 17.76 4.31 -24.18
N GLN A 321 17.81 5.33 -23.32
CA GLN A 321 18.41 5.22 -21.99
C GLN A 321 17.77 4.10 -21.15
N ARG A 322 16.43 3.95 -21.23
CA ARG A 322 15.74 2.86 -20.54
C ARG A 322 16.09 1.49 -21.11
N ALA A 323 16.18 1.35 -22.43
CA ALA A 323 16.61 0.11 -23.06
C ALA A 323 18.04 -0.27 -22.65
N GLU A 324 18.96 0.69 -22.56
CA GLU A 324 20.32 0.47 -22.08
C GLU A 324 20.34 -0.03 -20.62
N VAL A 325 19.55 0.59 -19.74
CA VAL A 325 19.41 0.15 -18.34
C VAL A 325 18.84 -1.27 -18.26
N ASP A 326 17.81 -1.58 -19.04
CA ASP A 326 17.21 -2.93 -19.05
C ASP A 326 18.21 -3.99 -19.55
N VAL A 327 19.04 -3.67 -20.55
CA VAL A 327 20.14 -4.54 -21.01
C VAL A 327 21.18 -4.75 -19.89
N GLN A 328 21.54 -3.70 -19.15
CA GLN A 328 22.47 -3.83 -18.02
C GLN A 328 21.92 -4.73 -16.92
N ILE A 329 20.64 -4.58 -16.57
CA ILE A 329 19.94 -5.42 -15.57
C ILE A 329 19.93 -6.87 -16.05
N ALA A 330 19.49 -7.13 -17.28
CA ALA A 330 19.45 -8.48 -17.84
C ALA A 330 20.84 -9.13 -17.92
N THR A 331 21.87 -8.34 -18.24
CA THR A 331 23.26 -8.83 -18.26
C THR A 331 23.77 -9.16 -16.85
N ALA A 332 23.42 -8.34 -15.85
CA ALA A 332 23.75 -8.61 -14.45
C ALA A 332 23.05 -9.87 -13.94
N GLU A 333 21.78 -10.06 -14.29
CA GLU A 333 21.01 -11.27 -14.00
C GLU A 333 21.65 -12.51 -14.62
N LEU A 334 21.99 -12.45 -15.91
CA LEU A 334 22.68 -13.55 -16.60
C LEU A 334 23.98 -13.92 -15.89
N ARG A 335 24.79 -12.93 -15.49
CA ARG A 335 26.04 -13.17 -14.75
C ARG A 335 25.78 -13.79 -13.38
N ALA A 336 24.75 -13.34 -12.66
CA ALA A 336 24.37 -13.90 -11.37
C ALA A 336 23.93 -15.37 -11.51
N ALA A 337 23.11 -15.67 -12.52
CA ALA A 337 22.67 -17.02 -12.83
C ALA A 337 23.83 -17.93 -13.26
N GLN A 338 24.76 -17.43 -14.08
CA GLN A 338 25.98 -18.15 -14.45
C GLN A 338 26.83 -18.49 -13.22
N LYS A 339 27.00 -17.52 -12.30
CA LYS A 339 27.74 -17.73 -11.06
C LYS A 339 27.08 -18.79 -10.18
N ALA A 340 25.76 -18.73 -10.02
CA ALA A 340 24.99 -19.73 -9.28
C ALA A 340 25.12 -21.14 -9.90
N ALA A 341 25.05 -21.22 -11.23
CA ALA A 341 25.20 -22.48 -11.97
C ALA A 341 26.62 -23.06 -11.90
N SER A 342 27.65 -22.21 -11.84
CA SER A 342 29.06 -22.63 -11.77
C SER A 342 29.49 -23.21 -10.42
N GLY A 343 28.65 -23.16 -9.38
CA GLY A 343 28.95 -23.75 -8.07
C GLY A 343 29.87 -22.92 -7.17
N ASP A 344 30.38 -21.78 -7.62
CA ASP A 344 31.26 -20.87 -6.86
C ASP A 344 30.56 -20.12 -5.69
N GLY A 345 29.37 -20.58 -5.26
CA GLY A 345 28.53 -19.94 -4.25
C GLY A 345 28.39 -20.66 -2.91
N THR A 346 29.01 -21.84 -2.72
CA THR A 346 28.89 -22.65 -1.49
C THR A 346 30.13 -22.63 -0.58
N ALA A 347 30.87 -21.52 -0.56
CA ALA A 347 31.98 -21.33 0.37
C ALA A 347 32.12 -19.87 0.83
N SER A 348 31.21 -19.42 1.71
CA SER A 348 31.47 -18.39 2.74
C SER A 348 30.31 -18.27 3.71
#